data_AF-A0A6F9CXH7-F1
#
_entry.id   AF-A0A6F9CXH7-F1
#
_cell.length_a   1.000
_cell.length_b   1.000
_cell.length_c   1.000
_cell.angle_alpha   90.00
_cell.angle_beta   90.00
_cell.angle_gamma   90.00
#
_symmetry.space_group_name_H-M   'P 1'
#
loop_
_entity.id
_entity.type
_entity.pdbx_description
1 polymer ?
#
loop_
_entity_poly.entity_id
_entity_poly.type
_entity_poly.pdbx_seq_one_letter_code
_entity_poly.pdbx_strand_id
1 'polypeptide(L)'
;MKVASFNVRRLGTSKVADKNVLKYLIKYEDTQVGDEDAFAREPYILRFTCLNTVLKDLVLIPVHTKPEDSVKELDELYDVVKVVKRKWKTDNIMILGDFNADGSYVTKRGMTNIRIRSDKKFNWVIGDDVDTTANTGNDHTYDR
;
A
#
# COMPACT_ATOMS: atom_id res chain seq x y z
N MET A 1 10.78 5.88 0.04
CA MET A 1 9.32 5.67 0.14
C MET A 1 9.05 4.84 1.38
N LYS A 2 7.93 5.04 2.07
CA LYS A 2 7.61 4.25 3.27
C LYS A 2 6.47 3.28 2.96
N VAL A 3 6.54 2.07 3.48
CA VAL A 3 5.45 1.10 3.44
C VAL A 3 5.07 0.85 4.89
N ALA A 4 3.81 1.03 5.22
CA ALA A 4 3.31 0.96 6.59
C ALA A 4 1.86 0.53 6.55
N SER A 5 1.44 -0.55 7.21
CA SER A 5 0.01 -0.77 7.37
C SER A 5 -0.56 0.21 8.40
N PHE A 6 -1.79 0.64 8.16
CA PHE A 6 -2.67 1.14 9.20
C PHE A 6 -4.06 0.63 8.84
N ASN A 7 -4.78 0.07 9.81
CA ASN A 7 -6.17 -0.31 9.62
C ASN A 7 -7.05 0.95 9.51
N VAL A 8 -7.16 1.50 8.31
CA VAL A 8 -7.99 2.68 8.04
C VAL A 8 -9.43 2.19 7.84
N ARG A 9 -10.17 2.02 8.95
CA ARG A 9 -11.61 1.69 8.90
C ARG A 9 -12.45 2.72 8.14
N ARG A 10 -12.04 3.99 8.15
CA ARG A 10 -12.63 5.09 7.35
C ARG A 10 -11.72 6.31 7.39
N LEU A 11 -11.32 6.83 6.22
CA LEU A 11 -11.02 8.26 6.12
C LEU A 11 -12.38 8.97 6.22
N GLY A 12 -12.65 9.64 7.33
CA GLY A 12 -13.95 10.28 7.57
C GLY A 12 -14.36 11.16 6.38
N THR A 13 -15.65 11.12 6.02
CA THR A 13 -16.19 11.80 4.82
C THR A 13 -15.84 13.29 4.78
N SER A 14 -15.77 13.94 5.94
CA SER A 14 -15.35 15.34 6.08
C SER A 14 -13.92 15.61 5.57
N LYS A 15 -12.97 14.70 5.82
CA LYS A 15 -11.58 14.85 5.37
C LYS A 15 -11.42 14.59 3.87
N VAL A 16 -12.22 13.67 3.32
CA VAL A 16 -12.21 13.34 1.89
C VAL A 16 -12.94 14.42 1.08
N ALA A 17 -13.91 15.12 1.68
CA ALA A 17 -14.65 16.21 1.04
C ALA A 17 -13.89 17.55 1.04
N ASP A 18 -12.97 17.77 1.98
CA ASP A 18 -12.22 19.02 2.07
C ASP A 18 -11.12 19.10 1.01
N LYS A 19 -11.33 19.96 0.00
CA LYS A 19 -10.37 20.19 -1.10
C LYS A 19 -9.05 20.83 -0.66
N ASN A 20 -9.00 21.48 0.51
CA ASN A 20 -7.75 21.97 1.07
C ASN A 20 -6.88 20.84 1.63
N VAL A 21 -7.52 19.73 2.01
CA VAL A 21 -6.88 18.55 2.61
C VAL A 21 -6.61 17.49 1.55
N LEU A 22 -7.60 17.12 0.73
CA LEU A 22 -7.46 16.12 -0.33
C LEU A 22 -7.41 16.79 -1.70
N LYS A 23 -6.21 16.83 -2.30
CA LYS A 23 -6.00 17.43 -3.63
C LYS A 23 -6.47 16.52 -4.76
N TYR A 24 -6.20 15.22 -4.63
CA TYR A 24 -6.54 14.23 -5.65
C TYR A 24 -7.02 12.94 -5.02
N LEU A 25 -8.04 12.36 -5.64
CA LEU A 25 -8.52 11.00 -5.41
C LEU A 25 -8.69 10.35 -6.79
N ILE A 26 -7.86 9.37 -7.09
CA ILE A 26 -7.92 8.63 -8.36
C ILE A 26 -7.97 7.14 -8.08
N LYS A 27 -8.64 6.37 -8.93
CA LYS A 27 -8.56 4.91 -8.95
C LYS A 27 -7.44 4.52 -9.91
N TYR A 28 -6.60 3.55 -9.55
CA TYR A 28 -5.63 2.96 -10.48
C TYR A 28 -6.38 2.05 -11.46
N GLU A 29 -6.04 2.15 -12.75
CA GLU A 29 -6.57 1.28 -13.80
C GLU A 29 -5.46 0.30 -14.17
N ASP A 30 -5.63 -0.97 -13.81
CA ASP A 30 -4.69 -2.07 -14.07
C ASP A 30 -4.88 -2.66 -15.46
N THR A 31 -4.72 -1.79 -16.45
CA THR A 31 -4.81 -2.11 -17.89
C THR A 31 -3.45 -2.32 -18.54
N GLN A 32 -2.43 -2.60 -17.72
CA GLN A 32 -1.06 -2.80 -18.20
C GLN A 32 -0.98 -4.10 -19.02
N VAL A 33 -0.50 -4.01 -20.26
CA VAL A 33 -0.36 -5.19 -21.13
C VAL A 33 0.55 -6.24 -20.47
N GLY A 34 0.03 -7.44 -20.25
CA GLY A 34 0.72 -8.55 -19.60
C GLY A 34 0.43 -8.70 -18.10
N ASP A 35 -0.18 -7.70 -17.48
CA ASP A 35 -0.62 -7.68 -16.08
C ASP A 35 -2.03 -7.07 -15.97
N GLU A 36 -2.90 -7.37 -16.94
CA GLU A 36 -4.29 -6.94 -16.91
C GLU A 36 -5.05 -7.58 -15.73
N ASP A 37 -5.90 -6.80 -15.05
CA ASP A 37 -6.71 -7.27 -13.90
C ASP A 37 -5.83 -7.90 -12.81
N ALA A 38 -4.72 -7.23 -12.50
CA ALA A 38 -3.76 -7.69 -11.51
C ALA A 38 -4.30 -7.62 -10.08
N PHE A 39 -5.23 -6.70 -9.80
CA PHE A 39 -5.78 -6.49 -8.46
C PHE A 39 -7.22 -7.00 -8.35
N ALA A 40 -7.52 -7.77 -7.29
CA ALA A 40 -8.92 -8.07 -6.96
C ALA A 40 -9.71 -6.81 -6.55
N ARG A 41 -9.00 -5.78 -6.08
CA ARG A 41 -9.52 -4.47 -5.67
C ARG A 41 -8.51 -3.41 -6.06
N GLU A 42 -8.75 -2.71 -7.16
CA GLU A 42 -7.76 -1.77 -7.69
C GLU A 42 -7.55 -0.61 -6.70
N PRO A 43 -6.28 -0.22 -6.44
CA PRO A 43 -5.98 0.78 -5.41
C PRO A 43 -6.59 2.15 -5.71
N TYR A 44 -7.14 2.78 -4.67
CA TYR A 44 -7.32 4.23 -4.68
C TYR A 44 -5.99 4.90 -4.33
N ILE A 45 -5.69 6.00 -5.00
CA ILE A 45 -4.49 6.80 -4.77
C ILE A 45 -4.95 8.20 -4.35
N LEU A 46 -4.55 8.59 -3.15
CA LEU A 46 -4.96 9.83 -2.51
C LEU A 46 -3.76 10.75 -2.34
N ARG A 47 -3.86 12.02 -2.72
CA ARG A 47 -2.81 13.01 -2.49
C ARG A 47 -3.29 14.08 -1.53
N PHE A 48 -2.69 14.11 -0.35
CA PHE A 48 -3.03 15.01 0.74
C PHE A 48 -2.10 16.20 0.82
N THR A 49 -2.68 17.35 1.19
CA THR A 49 -1.95 18.42 1.87
C THR A 49 -1.98 18.17 3.36
N CYS A 50 -0.81 18.02 3.98
CA CYS A 50 -0.71 17.78 5.41
C CYS A 50 -0.45 19.11 6.14
N LEU A 51 -1.47 19.64 6.81
CA LEU A 51 -1.43 20.98 7.40
C LEU A 51 -0.46 21.06 8.60
N ASN A 52 -0.47 20.03 9.45
CA ASN A 52 0.13 20.07 10.79
C ASN A 52 1.41 19.21 10.95
N THR A 53 2.00 18.75 9.85
CA THR A 53 3.21 17.91 9.86
C THR A 53 4.38 18.58 9.15
N VAL A 54 5.61 18.12 9.38
CA VAL A 54 6.81 18.58 8.65
C VAL A 54 6.67 18.29 7.15
N LEU A 55 6.24 17.07 6.83
CA LEU A 55 5.85 16.71 5.47
C LEU A 55 4.55 17.44 5.12
N LYS A 56 4.50 18.18 4.01
CA LYS A 56 3.31 18.96 3.59
C LYS A 56 2.52 18.33 2.44
N ASP A 57 3.09 17.36 1.74
CA ASP A 57 2.48 16.68 0.60
C ASP A 57 2.74 15.17 0.74
N LEU A 58 1.66 14.38 0.84
CA LEU A 58 1.72 12.94 1.05
C LEU A 58 0.78 12.24 0.08
N VAL A 59 1.29 11.22 -0.60
CA VAL A 59 0.48 10.28 -1.35
C VAL A 59 0.24 9.04 -0.51
N LEU A 60 -1.02 8.65 -0.35
CA LEU A 60 -1.46 7.43 0.33
C LEU A 60 -2.07 6.47 -0.70
N ILE A 61 -1.64 5.20 -0.63
CA ILE A 61 -2.13 4.10 -1.45
C ILE A 61 -2.66 3.02 -0.49
N PRO A 62 -3.94 3.08 -0.08
CA PRO A 62 -4.60 2.01 0.65
C PRO A 62 -4.78 0.76 -0.22
N VAL A 63 -4.45 -0.40 0.33
CA VAL A 63 -4.54 -1.70 -0.34
C VAL A 63 -5.16 -2.71 0.62
N HIS A 64 -5.98 -3.61 0.08
CA HIS A 64 -6.41 -4.82 0.76
C HIS A 64 -6.25 -5.95 -0.24
N THR A 65 -5.16 -6.72 -0.14
CA THR A 65 -4.85 -7.76 -1.13
C THR A 65 -5.82 -8.93 -1.01
N LYS A 66 -6.04 -9.67 -2.09
CA LYS A 66 -6.69 -10.97 -1.99
C LYS A 66 -5.69 -12.00 -1.43
N PRO A 67 -6.04 -12.78 -0.38
CA PRO A 67 -5.09 -13.68 0.27
C PRO A 67 -4.38 -14.64 -0.70
N GLU A 68 -5.11 -15.21 -1.66
CA GLU A 68 -4.56 -16.18 -2.61
C GLU A 68 -3.65 -15.54 -3.67
N ASP A 69 -3.78 -14.23 -3.90
CA ASP A 69 -3.05 -13.48 -4.94
C ASP A 69 -2.08 -12.45 -4.33
N SER A 70 -1.81 -12.51 -3.03
CA SER A 70 -1.07 -11.48 -2.29
C SER A 70 0.33 -11.23 -2.84
N VAL A 71 1.04 -12.27 -3.28
CA VAL A 71 2.37 -12.10 -3.91
C VAL A 71 2.27 -11.29 -5.21
N LYS A 72 1.26 -11.57 -6.05
CA LYS A 72 1.06 -10.88 -7.34
C LYS A 72 0.65 -9.43 -7.10
N GLU A 73 -0.36 -9.21 -6.26
CA GLU A 73 -0.86 -7.86 -5.97
C GLU A 73 0.21 -6.98 -5.31
N LEU A 74 0.98 -7.50 -4.36
CA LEU A 74 2.07 -6.74 -3.73
C LEU A 74 3.19 -6.40 -4.70
N ASP A 75 3.51 -7.29 -5.63
CA ASP A 75 4.52 -7.00 -6.65
C ASP A 75 4.08 -5.90 -7.62
N GLU A 76 2.81 -5.91 -8.06
CA GLU A 76 2.24 -4.90 -8.95
C GLU A 76 2.21 -3.48 -8.34
N LEU A 77 2.17 -3.36 -7.00
CA LEU A 77 2.27 -2.06 -6.32
C LEU A 77 3.57 -1.31 -6.66
N TYR A 78 4.62 -2.01 -7.09
CA TYR A 78 5.84 -1.38 -7.60
C TYR A 78 5.56 -0.49 -8.83
N ASP A 79 4.73 -0.97 -9.75
CA ASP A 79 4.36 -0.25 -10.96
C ASP A 79 3.35 0.87 -10.69
N VAL A 80 2.42 0.66 -9.76
CA VAL A 80 1.56 1.73 -9.23
C VAL A 80 2.41 2.89 -8.71
N VAL A 81 3.43 2.60 -7.90
CA VAL A 81 4.35 3.62 -7.37
C VAL A 81 5.12 4.32 -8.48
N LYS A 82 5.59 3.59 -9.51
CA LYS A 82 6.24 4.20 -10.67
C LYS A 82 5.30 5.16 -11.42
N VAL A 83 4.03 4.80 -11.59
CA VAL A 83 3.01 5.67 -12.19
C VAL A 83 2.82 6.95 -11.37
N VAL A 84 2.65 6.81 -10.05
CA VAL A 84 2.50 7.95 -9.12
C VAL A 84 3.71 8.88 -9.18
N LYS A 85 4.93 8.32 -9.10
CA LYS A 85 6.18 9.09 -9.20
C LYS A 85 6.27 9.85 -10.52
N ARG A 86 5.95 9.22 -11.65
CA ARG A 86 5.97 9.88 -12.96
C ARG A 86 4.93 11.01 -13.05
N LYS A 87 3.73 10.78 -12.55
CA LYS A 87 2.58 11.70 -12.63
C LYS A 87 2.74 12.92 -11.73
N TRP A 88 3.20 12.75 -10.49
CA TRP A 88 3.22 13.80 -9.49
C TRP A 88 4.62 14.25 -9.05
N LYS A 89 5.68 13.64 -9.59
CA LYS A 89 7.08 13.98 -9.31
C LYS A 89 7.40 14.04 -7.80
N THR A 90 6.88 13.07 -7.04
CA THR A 90 7.02 12.99 -5.59
C THR A 90 7.49 11.62 -5.14
N ASP A 91 8.36 11.60 -4.12
CA ASP A 91 8.80 10.38 -3.43
C ASP A 91 8.07 10.17 -2.08
N ASN A 92 7.22 11.12 -1.70
CA ASN A 92 6.46 11.11 -0.46
C ASN A 92 5.22 10.23 -0.60
N ILE A 93 5.45 8.94 -0.79
CA ILE A 93 4.43 7.92 -1.02
C ILE A 93 4.46 6.94 0.16
N MET A 94 3.26 6.65 0.67
CA MET A 94 2.99 5.63 1.67
C MET A 94 1.97 4.63 1.13
N ILE A 95 2.37 3.35 1.09
CA ILE A 95 1.47 2.22 0.82
C ILE A 95 1.06 1.65 2.18
N LEU A 96 -0.23 1.37 2.35
CA LEU A 96 -0.79 0.86 3.61
C LEU A 96 -1.99 -0.05 3.42
N GLY A 97 -2.21 -0.93 4.38
CA GLY A 97 -3.46 -1.68 4.54
C GLY A 97 -3.17 -3.15 4.85
N ASP A 98 -4.16 -4.00 4.60
CA ASP A 98 -4.06 -5.43 4.84
C ASP A 98 -3.43 -6.12 3.63
N PHE A 99 -2.17 -6.52 3.76
CA PHE A 99 -1.39 -7.08 2.66
C PHE A 99 -1.47 -8.60 2.60
N ASN A 100 -2.09 -9.26 3.60
CA ASN A 100 -2.04 -10.71 3.77
C ASN A 100 -0.60 -11.25 3.59
N ALA A 101 0.40 -10.49 4.06
CA ALA A 101 1.79 -10.67 3.68
C ALA A 101 2.57 -11.73 4.47
N ASP A 102 1.87 -12.69 5.08
CA ASP A 102 2.46 -13.70 5.94
C ASP A 102 1.68 -15.02 5.97
N GLY A 103 2.17 -15.97 6.75
CA GLY A 103 1.54 -17.28 6.92
C GLY A 103 1.53 -18.07 5.63
N SER A 104 0.37 -18.68 5.30
CA SER A 104 0.21 -19.46 4.08
C SER A 104 0.12 -18.62 2.81
N TYR A 105 -0.14 -17.31 2.93
CA TYR A 105 -0.39 -16.43 1.78
C TYR A 105 0.91 -15.93 1.15
N VAL A 106 1.89 -15.55 1.97
CA VAL A 106 3.21 -15.12 1.50
C VAL A 106 4.31 -15.82 2.31
N THR A 107 4.98 -16.77 1.67
CA THR A 107 6.15 -17.44 2.26
C THR A 107 7.34 -16.48 2.35
N LYS A 108 8.31 -16.76 3.25
CA LYS A 108 9.56 -15.98 3.37
C LYS A 108 10.30 -15.83 2.03
N ARG A 109 10.33 -16.89 1.21
CA ARG A 109 10.93 -16.85 -0.14
C ARG A 109 10.09 -16.05 -1.14
N GLY A 110 8.76 -16.16 -1.08
CA GLY A 110 7.87 -15.33 -1.89
C GLY A 110 8.08 -13.86 -1.61
N MET A 111 8.15 -13.50 -0.32
CA MET A 111 8.39 -12.14 0.14
C MET A 111 9.67 -11.53 -0.44
N THR A 112 10.78 -12.26 -0.47
CA THR A 112 12.06 -11.74 -1.01
C THR A 112 12.02 -11.43 -2.51
N ASN A 113 11.06 -11.99 -3.25
CA ASN A 113 10.94 -11.78 -4.70
C ASN A 113 10.05 -10.57 -5.06
N ILE A 114 9.27 -10.06 -4.11
CA ILE A 114 8.38 -8.91 -4.32
C ILE A 114 9.23 -7.64 -4.52
N ARG A 115 8.99 -6.88 -5.58
CA ARG A 115 9.79 -5.70 -5.94
C ARG A 115 9.74 -4.59 -4.89
N ILE A 116 8.56 -4.31 -4.31
CA ILE A 116 8.44 -3.34 -3.20
C ILE A 116 9.13 -3.82 -1.91
N ARG A 117 9.47 -5.10 -1.80
CA ARG A 117 10.22 -5.68 -0.67
C ARG A 117 11.72 -5.68 -0.90
N SER A 118 12.15 -6.07 -2.09
CA SER A 118 13.57 -6.22 -2.45
C SER A 118 14.26 -4.91 -2.81
N ASP A 119 13.53 -3.92 -3.35
CA ASP A 119 14.09 -2.60 -3.65
C ASP A 119 14.29 -1.77 -2.38
N LYS A 120 15.56 -1.47 -2.07
CA LYS A 120 15.99 -0.68 -0.89
C LYS A 120 15.44 0.76 -0.85
N LYS A 121 14.82 1.25 -1.93
CA LYS A 121 14.10 2.54 -1.93
C LYS A 121 12.79 2.50 -1.14
N PHE A 122 12.27 1.30 -0.87
CA PHE A 122 11.11 1.08 -0.01
C PHE A 122 11.57 0.78 1.41
N ASN A 123 10.97 1.48 2.36
CA ASN A 123 11.22 1.31 3.78
C ASN A 123 9.97 0.77 4.45
N TRP A 124 9.97 -0.52 4.76
CA TRP A 124 8.94 -1.20 5.54
C TRP A 124 9.07 -0.81 7.01
N VAL A 125 8.00 -0.27 7.60
CA VAL A 125 8.02 0.17 9.01
C VAL A 125 7.53 -0.90 9.98
N ILE A 126 6.77 -1.89 9.48
CA ILE A 126 6.36 -3.07 10.24
C ILE A 126 7.38 -4.15 9.93
N GLY A 127 8.02 -4.66 10.98
CA GLY A 127 9.03 -5.72 10.87
C GLY A 127 8.38 -7.08 10.67
N ASP A 128 9.17 -8.07 10.24
CA ASP A 128 8.64 -9.40 9.92
C ASP A 128 8.12 -10.21 11.11
N ASP A 129 8.46 -9.78 12.32
CA ASP A 129 8.19 -10.48 13.58
C ASP A 129 7.11 -9.75 14.41
N VAL A 130 6.22 -8.98 13.78
CA VAL A 130 5.20 -8.16 14.46
C VAL A 130 3.81 -8.76 14.27
N ASP A 131 3.25 -9.43 15.27
CA ASP A 131 1.86 -9.90 15.18
C ASP A 131 0.90 -8.72 14.96
N THR A 132 0.18 -8.74 13.82
CA THR A 132 -0.82 -7.72 13.47
C THR A 132 -2.24 -8.27 13.49
N THR A 133 -2.44 -9.49 13.99
CA THR A 133 -3.76 -10.10 14.14
C THR A 133 -4.32 -9.90 15.54
N ALA A 134 -5.65 -9.98 15.66
CA ALA A 134 -6.32 -10.11 16.96
C ALA A 134 -6.54 -11.58 17.35
N ASN A 135 -6.12 -12.52 16.50
CA ASN A 135 -6.36 -13.94 16.69
C ASN A 135 -5.28 -14.52 17.59
N THR A 136 -5.64 -15.04 18.76
CA THR A 136 -4.68 -15.63 19.70
C THR A 136 -4.14 -17.00 19.25
N GLY A 137 -4.61 -17.53 18.12
CA GLY A 137 -4.19 -18.81 17.56
C GLY A 137 -3.09 -18.72 16.51
N ASN A 138 -2.61 -17.52 16.17
CA ASN A 138 -1.45 -17.32 15.30
C ASN A 138 -0.70 -16.04 15.71
N ASP A 139 0.43 -15.78 15.06
CA ASP A 139 1.31 -14.62 15.24
C ASP A 139 1.59 -13.94 13.90
N HIS A 140 0.64 -13.98 12.97
CA HIS A 140 0.86 -13.52 11.61
C HIS A 140 1.03 -12.00 11.52
N THR A 141 1.97 -11.61 10.69
CA THR A 141 2.21 -10.22 10.36
C THR A 141 1.60 -9.91 8.99
N TYR A 142 0.27 -9.86 8.85
CA TYR A 142 -0.34 -9.65 7.52
C TYR A 142 -0.06 -8.29 6.88
N ASP A 143 0.47 -7.38 7.68
CA ASP A 143 0.64 -5.97 7.38
C ASP A 143 2.10 -5.58 6.99
N ARG A 144 3.02 -6.57 6.89
CA ARG A 144 4.47 -6.41 6.57
C ARG A 144 4.85 -6.63 5.12
#